data_AF-A0A5N6RQZ0-F1
#
_entry.id   AF-A0A5N6RQZ0-F1
#
_cell.length_a   1.000
_cell.length_b   1.000
_cell.length_c   1.000
_cell.angle_alpha   90.00
_cell.angle_beta   90.00
_cell.angle_gamma   90.00
#
_symmetry.space_group_name_H-M   'P 1'
#
loop_
_entity.id
_entity.type
_entity.pdbx_description
1 polymer ?
#
loop_
_entity_poly.entity_id
_entity_poly.type
_entity_poly.pdbx_seq_one_letter_code
_entity_poly.pdbx_strand_id
1 'polypeptide(L)'
;MDVPKFAEMANSCDVLMGVHGAGLANIVFLPKNAIFIQVVPFGGFEWLATYDYGEPSKDMNIHHLEYKISKEESSLIQQYPLDDVVLRDPYAIQRQGWLRFKTVYLDKQNVKIDVNRFRPTLLEALKLLHQ
;
A
#
# COMPACT_ATOMS: atom_id res chain seq x y z
N MET A 1 20.90 5.88 -6.57
CA MET A 1 19.68 6.46 -7.15
C MET A 1 19.92 7.95 -7.28
N ASP A 2 19.64 8.54 -8.45
CA ASP A 2 19.76 9.97 -8.66
C ASP A 2 18.48 10.63 -8.14
N VAL A 3 18.52 11.09 -6.89
CA VAL A 3 17.34 11.62 -6.18
C VAL A 3 16.69 12.79 -6.95
N PRO A 4 17.44 13.78 -7.48
CA PRO A 4 16.87 14.83 -8.33
C PRO A 4 16.05 14.29 -9.51
N LYS A 5 16.58 13.34 -10.27
CA LYS A 5 15.85 12.76 -11.43
C LYS A 5 14.60 12.02 -11.01
N PHE A 6 14.66 11.28 -9.90
CA PHE A 6 13.49 10.58 -9.39
C PHE A 6 12.43 11.56 -8.87
N ALA A 7 12.84 12.62 -8.17
CA ALA A 7 11.95 13.65 -7.67
C ALA A 7 11.24 14.37 -8.83
N GLU A 8 11.96 14.72 -9.89
CA GLU A 8 11.38 15.32 -11.11
C GLU A 8 10.36 14.38 -11.76
N MET A 9 10.71 13.10 -11.91
CA MET A 9 9.79 12.09 -12.45
C MET A 9 8.53 11.94 -11.58
N ALA A 10 8.68 11.79 -10.27
CA ALA A 10 7.54 11.68 -9.36
C ALA A 10 6.67 12.95 -9.39
N ASN A 11 7.29 14.12 -9.44
CA ASN A 11 6.57 15.40 -9.49
C ASN A 11 5.76 15.57 -10.80
N SER A 12 6.15 14.87 -11.87
CA SER A 12 5.42 14.85 -13.14
C SER A 12 4.21 13.90 -13.18
N CYS A 13 3.99 13.10 -12.13
CA CYS A 13 2.89 12.14 -12.07
C CYS A 13 1.63 12.76 -11.44
N ASP A 14 0.50 12.67 -12.13
CA ASP A 14 -0.82 12.97 -11.54
C ASP A 14 -1.29 11.86 -10.59
N VAL A 15 -0.88 10.62 -10.87
CA VAL A 15 -1.18 9.44 -10.04
C VAL A 15 0.08 8.64 -9.79
N LEU A 16 0.36 8.32 -8.53
CA LEU A 16 1.41 7.38 -8.12
C LEU A 16 0.78 6.20 -7.37
N MET A 17 1.14 4.99 -7.75
CA MET A 17 0.72 3.77 -7.07
C MET A 17 1.92 3.07 -6.46
N GLY A 18 1.78 2.55 -5.24
CA GLY A 18 2.83 1.75 -4.63
C GLY A 18 2.35 0.82 -3.53
N VAL A 19 3.09 -0.26 -3.31
CA VAL A 19 2.83 -1.25 -2.25
C VAL A 19 3.45 -0.79 -0.94
N HIS A 20 2.68 -0.77 0.14
CA HIS A 20 3.17 -0.35 1.46
C HIS A 20 4.41 -1.17 1.85
N GLY A 21 5.45 -0.50 2.34
CA GLY A 21 6.75 -1.10 2.63
C GLY A 21 7.78 -1.02 1.50
N ALA A 22 7.37 -0.66 0.27
CA ALA A 22 8.27 -0.50 -0.88
C ALA A 22 8.95 0.89 -0.97
N GLY A 23 9.14 1.56 0.17
CA GLY A 23 9.75 2.90 0.21
C GLY A 23 8.84 4.02 -0.32
N LEU A 24 7.55 4.01 0.07
CA LEU A 24 6.56 4.96 -0.43
C LEU A 24 6.72 6.39 0.11
N ALA A 25 7.72 6.67 0.96
CA ALA A 25 8.04 8.03 1.42
C ALA A 25 8.32 9.00 0.25
N ASN A 26 8.58 8.47 -0.95
CA ASN A 26 8.68 9.20 -2.21
C ASN A 26 7.45 10.04 -2.58
N ILE A 27 6.29 9.84 -1.93
CA ILE A 27 5.12 10.72 -2.11
C ILE A 27 5.44 12.19 -1.80
N VAL A 28 6.50 12.47 -1.02
CA VAL A 28 6.98 13.85 -0.73
C VAL A 28 7.30 14.68 -1.96
N PHE A 29 7.54 14.03 -3.10
CA PHE A 29 7.82 14.70 -4.37
C PHE A 29 6.58 14.94 -5.24
N LEU A 30 5.42 14.38 -4.87
CA LEU A 30 4.18 14.58 -5.63
C LEU A 30 3.69 16.03 -5.52
N PRO A 31 3.09 16.59 -6.58
CA PRO A 31 2.46 17.89 -6.51
C PRO A 31 1.18 17.86 -5.69
N LYS A 32 0.70 19.03 -5.28
CA LYS A 32 -0.63 19.16 -4.67
C LYS A 32 -1.71 18.65 -5.62
N ASN A 33 -2.77 18.09 -5.07
CA ASN A 33 -3.89 17.44 -5.74
C ASN A 33 -3.53 16.19 -6.55
N ALA A 34 -2.27 15.71 -6.49
CA ALA A 34 -1.94 14.40 -7.01
C ALA A 34 -2.71 13.31 -6.26
N ILE A 35 -2.84 12.15 -6.89
CA ILE A 35 -3.50 10.98 -6.31
C ILE A 35 -2.46 9.92 -5.97
N PHE A 36 -2.45 9.51 -4.71
CA PHE A 36 -1.61 8.43 -4.25
C PHE A 36 -2.46 7.19 -3.95
N ILE A 37 -2.26 6.13 -4.73
CA ILE A 37 -2.89 4.83 -4.53
C ILE A 37 -1.94 3.94 -3.73
N GLN A 38 -2.26 3.70 -2.47
CA GLN A 38 -1.54 2.81 -1.60
C GLN A 38 -2.13 1.41 -1.66
N VAL A 39 -1.36 0.46 -2.21
CA VAL A 39 -1.68 -0.97 -2.11
C VAL A 39 -1.24 -1.45 -0.73
N VAL A 40 -2.21 -1.80 0.11
CA VAL A 40 -2.02 -2.22 1.50
C VAL A 40 -1.89 -3.76 1.53
N PRO A 41 -0.73 -4.32 1.93
CA PRO A 41 -0.52 -5.75 2.00
C PRO A 41 -1.46 -6.43 2.99
N PHE A 42 -1.64 -7.75 2.83
CA PHE A 42 -2.36 -8.53 3.82
C PHE A 42 -1.57 -8.59 5.13
N GLY A 43 -2.23 -8.49 6.28
CA GLY A 43 -1.53 -8.58 7.58
C GLY A 43 -2.08 -7.70 8.70
N GLY A 44 -3.14 -6.91 8.47
CA GLY A 44 -3.67 -5.98 9.47
C GLY A 44 -2.90 -4.64 9.51
N PHE A 45 -2.58 -4.12 8.33
CA PHE A 45 -1.78 -2.88 8.15
C PHE A 45 -2.58 -1.59 8.32
N GLU A 46 -3.87 -1.63 8.62
CA GLU A 46 -4.76 -0.47 8.54
C GLU A 46 -4.23 0.72 9.33
N TRP A 47 -3.72 0.47 10.54
CA TRP A 47 -3.12 1.52 11.36
C TRP A 47 -1.83 2.07 10.72
N LEU A 48 -0.90 1.22 10.28
CA LEU A 48 0.35 1.64 9.63
C LEU A 48 0.08 2.41 8.33
N ALA A 49 -0.84 1.92 7.50
CA ALA A 49 -1.22 2.57 6.26
C ALA A 49 -1.73 4.00 6.51
N THR A 50 -2.59 4.16 7.53
CA THR A 50 -3.16 5.45 7.92
C THR A 50 -2.09 6.39 8.48
N TYR A 51 -1.29 5.94 9.45
CA TYR A 51 -0.30 6.81 10.12
C TYR A 51 0.89 7.16 9.22
N ASP A 52 1.39 6.21 8.43
CA ASP A 52 2.59 6.44 7.61
C ASP A 52 2.29 7.25 6.35
N TYR A 53 1.08 7.12 5.79
CA TYR A 53 0.77 7.74 4.50
C TYR A 53 -0.61 8.36 4.39
N GLY A 54 -1.63 7.84 5.06
CA GLY A 54 -2.99 8.41 4.98
C GLY A 54 -3.07 9.83 5.52
N GLU A 55 -2.70 10.05 6.79
CA GLU A 55 -2.69 11.39 7.38
C GLU A 55 -1.64 12.31 6.73
N PRO A 56 -0.38 11.88 6.50
CA PRO A 56 0.60 12.72 5.80
C PRO A 56 0.16 13.16 4.40
N SER A 57 -0.51 12.29 3.63
CA SER A 57 -1.02 12.67 2.31
C SER A 57 -2.06 13.78 2.40
N LYS A 58 -2.94 13.75 3.42
CA LYS A 58 -3.92 14.83 3.65
C LYS A 58 -3.21 16.15 3.97
N ASP A 59 -2.22 16.13 4.86
CA ASP A 59 -1.44 17.32 5.23
C ASP A 59 -0.70 17.93 4.03
N MET A 60 -0.34 17.09 3.06
CA MET A 60 0.30 17.50 1.81
C MET A 60 -0.67 17.97 0.71
N ASN A 61 -1.98 17.85 0.92
CA ASN A 61 -3.03 18.02 -0.10
C ASN A 61 -2.90 17.02 -1.27
N ILE A 62 -2.60 15.75 -0.95
CA ILE A 62 -2.60 14.64 -1.89
C ILE A 62 -3.87 13.80 -1.62
N HIS A 63 -4.58 13.41 -2.67
CA HIS A 63 -5.70 12.49 -2.55
C HIS A 63 -5.17 11.07 -2.29
N HIS A 64 -5.46 10.53 -1.11
CA HIS A 64 -5.04 9.19 -0.72
C HIS A 64 -6.15 8.17 -0.98
N LEU A 65 -5.83 7.11 -1.71
CA LEU A 65 -6.71 5.96 -1.96
C LEU A 65 -6.02 4.68 -1.46
N GLU A 66 -6.73 3.89 -0.67
CA GLU A 66 -6.25 2.57 -0.24
C GLU A 66 -6.84 1.45 -1.09
N TYR A 67 -5.99 0.52 -1.52
CA TYR A 67 -6.41 -0.79 -2.01
C TYR A 67 -5.89 -1.88 -1.07
N LYS A 68 -6.79 -2.41 -0.24
CA LYS A 68 -6.47 -3.51 0.69
C LYS A 68 -6.59 -4.83 -0.04
N ILE A 69 -5.47 -5.53 -0.17
CA ILE A 69 -5.43 -6.80 -0.87
C ILE A 69 -6.12 -7.88 -0.03
N SER A 70 -6.70 -8.89 -0.67
CA SER A 70 -7.14 -10.10 0.03
C SER A 70 -5.98 -11.09 0.21
N LYS A 71 -6.23 -12.14 1.00
CA LYS A 71 -5.28 -13.24 1.13
C LYS A 71 -5.02 -13.96 -0.20
N GLU A 72 -5.99 -13.99 -1.12
CA GLU A 72 -5.85 -14.60 -2.45
C GLU A 72 -4.88 -13.82 -3.37
N GLU A 73 -4.70 -12.53 -3.12
CA GLU A 73 -3.74 -11.67 -3.81
C GLU A 73 -2.36 -11.67 -3.15
N SER A 74 -2.22 -12.31 -1.99
CA SER A 74 -0.96 -12.44 -1.25
C SER A 74 -0.27 -13.75 -1.61
N SER A 75 1.04 -13.72 -1.82
CA SER A 75 1.83 -14.96 -1.95
C SER A 75 1.79 -15.83 -0.70
N LEU A 76 1.39 -15.29 0.46
CA LEU A 76 1.29 -16.03 1.71
C LEU A 76 0.31 -17.21 1.62
N ILE A 77 -0.70 -17.13 0.76
CA ILE A 77 -1.65 -18.23 0.53
C ILE A 77 -0.99 -19.49 -0.05
N GLN A 78 0.18 -19.35 -0.69
CA GLN A 78 0.98 -20.47 -1.19
C GLN A 78 2.09 -20.89 -0.22
N GLN A 79 2.41 -20.06 0.77
CA GLN A 79 3.50 -20.29 1.72
C GLN A 79 3.04 -20.93 3.03
N TYR A 80 1.77 -20.77 3.38
CA TYR A 80 1.18 -21.25 4.62
C TYR A 80 -0.07 -22.10 4.37
N PRO A 81 -0.35 -23.12 5.20
CA PRO A 81 -1.65 -23.80 5.21
C PRO A 81 -2.80 -22.81 5.38
N LEU A 82 -3.97 -23.07 4.77
CA LEU A 82 -5.12 -22.16 4.80
C LEU A 82 -5.66 -21.88 6.22
N ASP A 83 -5.45 -22.80 7.14
CA ASP A 83 -5.84 -22.74 8.55
C ASP A 83 -4.74 -22.16 9.46
N ASP A 84 -3.55 -21.87 8.92
CA ASP A 84 -2.45 -21.26 9.65
C ASP A 84 -2.85 -19.89 10.21
N VAL A 85 -2.38 -19.60 11.43
CA VAL A 85 -2.65 -18.34 12.12
C VAL A 85 -2.19 -17.12 11.31
N VAL A 86 -1.15 -17.25 10.48
CA VAL A 86 -0.70 -16.20 9.56
C VAL A 86 -1.81 -15.73 8.62
N LEU A 87 -2.65 -16.65 8.14
CA LEU A 87 -3.75 -16.35 7.22
C LEU A 87 -5.08 -16.11 7.93
N ARG A 88 -5.28 -16.73 9.10
CA ARG A 88 -6.56 -16.70 9.82
C ARG A 88 -6.69 -15.54 10.82
N ASP A 89 -5.60 -15.19 11.52
CA ASP A 89 -5.60 -14.12 12.52
C ASP A 89 -4.27 -13.33 12.48
N PRO A 90 -4.13 -12.38 11.53
CA PRO A 90 -2.94 -11.54 11.46
C PRO A 90 -2.65 -10.72 12.72
N TYR A 91 -3.68 -10.39 13.51
CA TYR A 91 -3.48 -9.69 14.77
C TYR A 91 -2.80 -10.57 15.82
N ALA A 92 -2.96 -11.89 15.78
CA ALA A 92 -2.17 -12.80 16.60
C ALA A 92 -0.68 -12.74 16.27
N ILE A 93 -0.33 -12.58 14.99
CA ILE A 93 1.06 -12.39 14.57
C ILE A 93 1.58 -11.02 15.02
N GLN A 94 0.76 -9.96 14.95
CA GLN A 94 1.13 -8.64 15.48
C GLN A 94 1.44 -8.67 16.98
N ARG A 95 0.64 -9.39 17.77
CA ARG A 95 0.87 -9.57 19.21
C ARG A 95 2.18 -10.29 19.54
N GLN A 96 2.79 -10.99 18.59
CA GLN A 96 4.12 -11.60 18.74
C GLN A 96 5.27 -10.60 18.52
N GLY A 97 4.95 -9.33 18.22
CA GLY A 97 5.91 -8.24 18.13
C GLY A 97 6.28 -7.86 16.69
N TRP A 98 6.85 -6.65 16.56
CA TRP A 98 7.17 -6.02 15.28
C TRP A 98 8.05 -6.88 14.37
N LEU A 99 9.09 -7.52 14.91
CA LEU A 99 10.02 -8.30 14.08
C LEU A 99 9.32 -9.48 13.39
N ARG A 100 8.41 -10.16 14.10
CA ARG A 100 7.64 -11.27 13.55
C ARG A 100 6.65 -10.77 12.49
N PHE A 101 5.93 -9.69 12.80
CA PHE A 101 5.02 -9.03 11.86
C PHE A 101 5.74 -8.63 10.56
N LYS A 102 6.84 -7.88 10.67
CA LYS A 102 7.65 -7.44 9.52
C LYS A 102 8.13 -8.65 8.71
N THR A 103 8.70 -9.65 9.37
CA THR A 103 9.22 -10.84 8.69
C THR A 103 8.16 -11.55 7.86
N VAL A 104 6.93 -11.66 8.39
CA VAL A 104 5.84 -12.38 7.70
C VAL A 104 5.21 -11.51 6.62
N TYR A 105 4.78 -10.30 6.96
CA TYR A 105 3.89 -9.52 6.10
C TYR A 105 4.58 -8.41 5.30
N LEU A 106 5.80 -7.99 5.65
CA LEU A 106 6.59 -7.03 4.87
C LEU A 106 7.67 -7.73 4.04
N ASP A 107 8.44 -8.64 4.65
CA ASP A 107 9.63 -9.20 4.01
C ASP A 107 9.35 -10.42 3.12
N LYS A 108 8.35 -11.24 3.48
CA LYS A 108 8.08 -12.55 2.82
C LYS A 108 6.80 -12.58 1.98
N GLN A 109 6.15 -11.44 1.83
CA GLN A 109 4.92 -11.31 1.06
C GLN A 109 5.18 -10.61 -0.27
N ASN A 110 4.71 -11.23 -1.35
CA ASN A 110 4.54 -10.57 -2.63
C ASN A 110 3.04 -10.36 -2.91
N VAL A 111 2.73 -9.37 -3.72
CA VAL A 111 1.36 -9.00 -4.09
C VAL A 111 1.10 -9.32 -5.56
N LYS A 112 -0.01 -9.99 -5.84
CA LYS A 112 -0.55 -10.20 -7.18
C LYS A 112 -1.96 -9.63 -7.23
N ILE A 113 -2.07 -8.41 -7.76
CA ILE A 113 -3.33 -7.66 -7.80
C ILE A 113 -4.35 -8.35 -8.71
N ASP A 114 -5.55 -8.56 -8.18
CA ASP A 114 -6.75 -8.88 -8.97
C ASP A 114 -7.31 -7.59 -9.56
N VAL A 115 -7.12 -7.43 -10.87
CA VAL A 115 -7.53 -6.22 -11.60
C VAL A 115 -9.05 -6.00 -11.55
N ASN A 116 -9.86 -7.05 -11.42
CA ASN A 116 -11.32 -6.91 -11.30
C ASN A 116 -11.70 -6.27 -9.97
N ARG A 117 -11.02 -6.66 -8.89
CA ARG A 117 -11.22 -6.09 -7.55
C ARG A 117 -10.57 -4.72 -7.40
N PHE A 118 -9.49 -4.46 -8.11
CA PHE A 118 -8.80 -3.16 -8.11
C PHE A 118 -9.51 -2.09 -8.96
N ARG A 119 -10.33 -2.50 -9.93
CA ARG A 119 -11.06 -1.60 -10.84
C ARG A 119 -11.78 -0.44 -10.15
N PRO A 120 -12.51 -0.61 -9.04
CA PRO A 120 -13.18 0.52 -8.37
C PRO A 120 -12.21 1.60 -7.87
N THR A 121 -11.04 1.20 -7.35
CA THR A 121 -9.99 2.16 -6.92
C THR A 121 -9.48 2.97 -8.10
N LEU A 122 -9.25 2.33 -9.26
CA LEU A 122 -8.85 3.03 -10.49
C LEU A 122 -9.92 3.98 -11.02
N LEU A 123 -11.20 3.60 -10.91
CA LEU A 123 -12.31 4.48 -11.31
C LEU A 123 -12.43 5.70 -10.40
N GLU A 124 -12.21 5.54 -9.09
CA GLU A 124 -12.20 6.69 -8.17
C GLU A 124 -11.00 7.61 -8.45
N ALA A 125 -9.82 7.06 -8.72
CA ALA A 125 -8.67 7.85 -9.14
C ALA A 125 -8.97 8.64 -10.44
N LEU A 126 -9.57 8.00 -11.44
CA LEU A 126 -9.97 8.66 -12.69
C LEU A 126 -11.00 9.78 -12.46
N LYS A 127 -11.92 9.60 -11.52
CA LYS A 127 -12.89 10.63 -11.16
C LYS A 127 -12.22 11.83 -10.50
N LEU A 128 -11.25 11.60 -9.61
CA LEU A 128 -10.49 12.66 -8.94
C LEU A 128 -9.61 13.44 -9.93
N LEU A 129 -9.06 12.79 -10.98
CA LEU A 129 -8.29 13.47 -12.03
C LEU A 129 -9.11 14.48 -12.85
N HIS A 130 -10.43 14.35 -12.87
CA HIS A 130 -11.32 15.22 -13.64
C HIS A 130 -12.06 16.25 -12.76
N GLN A 131 -11.66 16.42 -11.50
CA GLN A 131 -12.14 17.49 -10.61
C GLN A 131 -11.28 18.74 -10.74
#